data_AF-A0AAD7EYI9-F1
#
_entry.id   AF-A0AAD7EYI9-F1
#
_cell.length_a   1.000
_cell.length_b   1.000
_cell.length_c   1.000
_cell.angle_alpha   90.00
_cell.angle_beta   90.00
_cell.angle_gamma   90.00
#
_symmetry.space_group_name_H-M   'P 1'
#
loop_
_entity.id
_entity.type
_entity.pdbx_description
1 polymer ?
#
loop_
_entity_poly.entity_id
_entity_poly.type
_entity_poly.pdbx_seq_one_letter_code
_entity_poly.pdbx_strand_id
1 'polypeptide(L)'
;MGDQFCSLVFTLSNLNLVVCLYVEGFNSNWRNCGSSSQYWPLSFFFAILPFLCRVLQSFKRYADSGLNTHLINAGKYGAGIVSYLCYFIWRHKGGYGVTFGVWIVFQTIYSIYALAWDLLVDWSILSLKGQYPLLRKELVYSHISLYYFAIVSNALIRFVWIFYIPSPSIGPDMMLRSFIGGTLEMLRRVQWNFYRLENEHIGNVDQYRVTREVPLPYSLDEPRGDDADDDDENGSRPRKWGQRGIRLRRQQATAEV
;
A
#
# COMPACT_ATOMS: atom_id res chain seq x y z
N MET A 1 7.80 -2.54 -7.54
CA MET A 1 7.75 -3.76 -8.37
C MET A 1 6.80 -4.81 -7.82
N GLY A 2 7.06 -5.40 -6.64
CA GLY A 2 6.28 -6.55 -6.15
C GLY A 2 4.76 -6.36 -6.08
N ASP A 3 4.27 -5.16 -5.73
CA ASP A 3 2.82 -4.89 -5.69
C ASP A 3 2.15 -4.79 -7.06
N GLN A 4 2.93 -4.51 -8.11
CA GLN A 4 2.43 -4.50 -9.48
C GLN A 4 2.19 -5.92 -9.98
N PHE A 5 3.04 -6.86 -9.56
CA PHE A 5 2.87 -8.27 -9.89
C PHE A 5 1.57 -8.85 -9.30
N CYS A 6 1.14 -8.38 -8.12
CA CYS A 6 -0.15 -8.76 -7.55
C CYS A 6 -1.37 -8.30 -8.37
N SER A 7 -1.21 -7.34 -9.28
CA SER A 7 -2.29 -6.91 -10.18
C SER A 7 -2.49 -7.87 -11.35
N LEU A 8 -1.51 -8.75 -11.62
CA LEU A 8 -1.56 -9.75 -12.69
C LEU A 8 -2.28 -11.04 -12.27
N VAL A 9 -2.79 -11.12 -11.04
CA VAL A 9 -3.42 -12.34 -10.49
C VAL A 9 -4.54 -12.84 -11.40
N PHE A 10 -5.40 -11.95 -11.89
CA PHE A 10 -6.46 -12.32 -12.82
C PHE A 10 -5.89 -12.96 -14.09
N THR A 11 -4.92 -12.31 -14.74
CA THR A 11 -4.27 -12.81 -15.95
C THR A 11 -3.58 -14.15 -15.73
N LEU A 12 -2.81 -14.27 -14.64
CA LEU A 12 -2.10 -15.51 -14.29
C LEU A 12 -3.07 -16.66 -14.02
N SER A 13 -4.15 -16.41 -13.28
CA SER A 13 -5.16 -17.43 -12.97
C SER A 13 -5.87 -17.99 -14.21
N ASN A 14 -5.91 -17.22 -15.30
CA ASN A 14 -6.53 -17.58 -16.57
C ASN A 14 -5.54 -18.16 -17.60
N LEU A 15 -4.24 -18.31 -17.29
CA LEU A 15 -3.29 -18.92 -18.23
C LEU A 15 -3.69 -20.35 -18.62
N ASN A 16 -4.19 -21.12 -17.66
CA ASN A 16 -4.67 -22.48 -17.91
C ASN A 16 -5.94 -22.51 -18.80
N LEU A 17 -6.74 -21.45 -18.78
CA LEU A 17 -7.96 -21.36 -19.60
C LEU A 17 -7.61 -21.43 -21.08
N VAL A 18 -6.58 -20.70 -21.53
CA VAL A 18 -6.14 -20.66 -22.94
C VAL A 18 -5.67 -22.04 -23.39
N VAL A 19 -4.85 -22.70 -22.58
CA VAL A 19 -4.33 -24.05 -22.88
C VAL A 19 -5.48 -25.06 -22.95
N CYS A 20 -6.40 -25.04 -22.00
CA CYS A 20 -7.54 -25.96 -21.98
C CYS A 20 -8.48 -25.72 -23.16
N LEU A 21 -8.81 -24.47 -23.49
CA LEU A 21 -9.63 -24.15 -24.66
C LEU A 21 -8.99 -24.60 -25.97
N TYR A 22 -7.66 -24.49 -26.09
CA TYR A 22 -6.93 -24.97 -27.25
C TYR A 22 -7.02 -26.50 -27.39
N VAL A 23 -6.83 -27.25 -26.30
CA VAL A 23 -6.93 -28.72 -26.28
C VAL A 23 -8.35 -29.19 -26.58
N GLU A 24 -9.36 -28.49 -26.06
CA GLU A 24 -10.79 -28.75 -26.30
C GLU A 24 -11.28 -28.26 -27.68
N GLY A 25 -10.39 -27.74 -28.53
CA GLY A 25 -10.73 -27.29 -29.89
C GLY A 25 -11.68 -26.09 -29.93
N PHE A 26 -11.61 -25.19 -28.94
CA PHE A 26 -12.47 -24.01 -28.80
C PHE A 26 -13.97 -24.33 -28.73
N ASN A 27 -14.32 -25.44 -28.07
CA ASN A 27 -15.71 -25.77 -27.78
C ASN A 27 -16.44 -24.62 -27.05
N SER A 28 -17.73 -24.41 -27.37
CA SER A 28 -18.58 -23.38 -26.76
C SER A 28 -18.73 -23.53 -25.23
N ASN A 29 -18.48 -24.72 -24.68
CA ASN A 29 -18.53 -25.02 -23.25
C ASN A 29 -17.25 -24.61 -22.48
N TRP A 30 -16.82 -23.35 -22.61
CA TRP A 30 -15.61 -22.81 -21.97
C TRP A 30 -15.57 -22.97 -20.44
N ARG A 31 -16.74 -23.16 -19.80
CA ARG A 31 -16.87 -23.40 -18.36
C ARG A 31 -16.17 -24.68 -17.89
N ASN A 32 -15.99 -25.65 -18.77
CA ASN A 32 -15.23 -26.88 -18.49
C ASN A 32 -13.73 -26.64 -18.30
N CYS A 33 -13.23 -25.46 -18.68
CA CYS A 33 -11.85 -25.03 -18.51
C CYS A 33 -11.68 -23.95 -17.42
N GLY A 34 -12.77 -23.48 -16.82
CA GLY A 34 -12.77 -22.42 -15.82
C GLY A 34 -12.53 -22.92 -14.39
N SER A 35 -12.75 -22.05 -13.41
CA SER A 35 -12.59 -22.36 -11.97
C SER A 35 -13.56 -23.42 -11.44
N SER A 36 -14.57 -23.81 -12.22
CA SER A 36 -15.49 -24.90 -11.89
C SER A 36 -15.01 -26.27 -12.38
N SER A 37 -13.93 -26.32 -13.17
CA SER A 37 -13.34 -27.55 -13.70
C SER A 37 -12.49 -28.32 -12.69
N GLN A 38 -12.07 -29.54 -13.05
CA GLN A 38 -11.08 -30.32 -12.31
C GLN A 38 -9.68 -29.66 -12.27
N TYR A 39 -9.39 -28.73 -13.18
CA TYR A 39 -8.10 -28.04 -13.28
C TYR A 39 -8.00 -26.79 -12.40
N TRP A 40 -9.00 -26.54 -11.55
CA TRP A 40 -9.01 -25.40 -10.63
C TRP A 40 -7.73 -25.27 -9.75
N PRO A 41 -7.05 -26.35 -9.29
CA PRO A 41 -5.85 -26.20 -8.47
C PRO A 41 -4.70 -25.53 -9.23
N LEU A 42 -4.62 -25.73 -10.55
CA LEU A 42 -3.62 -25.09 -11.40
C LEU A 42 -3.89 -23.59 -11.57
N SER A 43 -5.16 -23.22 -11.78
CA SER A 43 -5.58 -21.81 -11.79
C SER A 43 -5.31 -21.13 -10.44
N PHE A 44 -5.55 -21.84 -9.33
CA PHE A 44 -5.22 -21.36 -7.99
C PHE A 44 -3.71 -21.15 -7.82
N PHE A 45 -2.89 -22.13 -8.21
CA PHE A 45 -1.43 -22.02 -8.13
C PHE A 45 -0.92 -20.76 -8.84
N PHE A 46 -1.33 -20.53 -10.10
CA PHE A 46 -0.92 -19.34 -10.84
C PHE A 46 -1.47 -18.05 -10.21
N ALA A 47 -2.69 -18.07 -9.67
CA ALA A 47 -3.26 -16.91 -8.98
C ALA A 47 -2.44 -16.48 -7.75
N ILE A 48 -1.89 -17.44 -6.99
CA ILE A 48 -1.19 -17.13 -5.74
C ILE A 48 0.29 -16.81 -5.90
N LEU A 49 0.91 -17.09 -7.06
CA LEU A 49 2.34 -16.85 -7.29
C LEU A 49 2.77 -15.42 -6.90
N PRO A 50 2.05 -14.34 -7.28
CA PRO A 50 2.43 -13.00 -6.86
C PRO A 50 2.39 -12.79 -5.35
N PHE A 51 1.39 -13.38 -4.67
CA PHE A 51 1.26 -13.29 -3.23
C PHE A 51 2.37 -14.05 -2.52
N LEU A 52 2.70 -15.26 -2.97
CA LEU A 52 3.80 -16.06 -2.43
C LEU A 52 5.13 -15.31 -2.52
N CYS A 53 5.43 -14.72 -3.68
CA CYS A 53 6.63 -13.89 -3.85
C CYS A 53 6.66 -12.72 -2.84
N ARG A 54 5.52 -12.07 -2.58
CA ARG A 54 5.44 -10.97 -1.61
C ARG A 54 5.58 -11.42 -0.16
N VAL A 55 5.02 -12.57 0.20
CA VAL A 55 5.19 -13.17 1.52
C VAL A 55 6.67 -13.48 1.77
N LEU A 56 7.32 -14.20 0.85
CA LEU A 56 8.73 -14.56 0.95
C LEU A 56 9.64 -13.32 0.99
N GLN A 57 9.38 -12.33 0.13
CA GLN A 57 10.11 -11.07 0.14
C GLN A 57 9.95 -10.33 1.47
N SER A 58 8.75 -10.35 2.05
CA SER A 58 8.46 -9.66 3.31
C SER A 58 9.14 -10.35 4.49
N PHE A 59 9.17 -11.69 4.53
CA PHE A 59 9.96 -12.42 5.52
C PHE A 59 11.46 -12.15 5.38
N LYS A 60 11.98 -12.13 4.15
CA LYS A 60 13.38 -11.79 3.92
C LYS A 60 13.71 -10.37 4.44
N ARG A 61 12.88 -9.38 4.13
CA ARG A 61 13.07 -8.01 4.64
C ARG A 61 12.97 -7.92 6.16
N TYR A 62 12.10 -8.71 6.77
CA TYR A 62 12.03 -8.82 8.23
C TYR A 62 13.34 -9.39 8.80
N ALA A 63 13.88 -10.47 8.22
CA ALA A 63 15.15 -11.04 8.64
C ALA A 63 16.32 -10.04 8.49
N ASP A 64 16.32 -9.24 7.43
CA ASP A 64 17.39 -8.28 7.14
C ASP A 64 17.31 -7.00 8.00
N SER A 65 16.11 -6.56 8.44
CA SER A 65 15.92 -5.26 9.12
C SER A 65 15.38 -5.33 10.55
N GLY A 66 14.77 -6.44 10.95
CA GLY A 66 14.07 -6.60 12.22
C GLY A 66 12.75 -5.81 12.34
N LEU A 67 12.30 -5.10 11.30
CA LEU A 67 11.13 -4.24 11.40
C LEU A 67 9.81 -5.02 11.24
N ASN A 68 8.98 -5.01 12.30
CA ASN A 68 7.69 -5.70 12.35
C ASN A 68 6.73 -5.32 11.21
N THR A 69 6.83 -4.12 10.64
CA THR A 69 6.04 -3.70 9.47
C THR A 69 6.15 -4.68 8.31
N HIS A 70 7.31 -5.33 8.12
CA HIS A 70 7.45 -6.36 7.09
C HIS A 70 6.67 -7.64 7.40
N LEU A 71 6.58 -8.05 8.67
CA LEU A 71 5.79 -9.21 9.07
C LEU A 71 4.28 -8.95 8.92
N ILE A 72 3.83 -7.74 9.27
CA ILE A 72 2.45 -7.28 9.03
C ILE A 72 2.16 -7.33 7.51
N ASN A 73 3.09 -6.84 6.69
CA ASN A 73 2.98 -6.93 5.24
C ASN A 73 2.89 -8.39 4.74
N ALA A 74 3.69 -9.31 5.31
CA ALA A 74 3.61 -10.74 5.00
C ALA A 74 2.22 -11.32 5.34
N GLY A 75 1.67 -10.98 6.51
CA GLY A 75 0.33 -11.37 6.93
C GLY A 75 -0.76 -10.89 5.97
N LYS A 76 -0.64 -9.66 5.45
CA LYS A 76 -1.55 -9.13 4.43
C LYS A 76 -1.59 -9.98 3.16
N TYR A 77 -0.43 -10.35 2.60
CA TYR A 77 -0.42 -11.22 1.41
C TYR A 77 -0.81 -12.66 1.74
N GLY A 78 -0.48 -13.15 2.94
CA GLY A 78 -0.95 -14.45 3.44
C GLY A 78 -2.47 -14.54 3.52
N ALA A 79 -3.13 -13.51 4.04
CA ALA A 79 -4.60 -13.40 4.04
C ALA A 79 -5.17 -13.44 2.61
N GLY A 80 -4.47 -12.83 1.64
CA GLY A 80 -4.81 -12.93 0.22
C GLY A 80 -4.78 -14.37 -0.29
N ILE A 81 -3.72 -15.13 0.01
CA ILE A 81 -3.60 -16.55 -0.38
C ILE A 81 -4.77 -17.37 0.16
N VAL A 82 -5.08 -17.21 1.45
CA VAL A 82 -6.21 -17.92 2.08
C VAL A 82 -7.53 -17.54 1.43
N SER A 83 -7.74 -16.25 1.14
CA SER A 83 -8.95 -15.78 0.47
C SER A 83 -9.13 -16.39 -0.93
N TYR A 84 -8.07 -16.44 -1.72
CA TYR A 84 -8.09 -17.08 -3.05
C TYR A 84 -8.33 -18.59 -2.95
N LEU A 85 -7.77 -19.27 -1.94
CA LEU A 85 -8.04 -20.68 -1.73
C LEU A 85 -9.53 -20.92 -1.46
N CYS A 86 -10.13 -20.16 -0.55
CA CYS A 86 -11.56 -20.23 -0.26
C CYS A 86 -12.40 -19.92 -1.51
N TYR A 87 -12.00 -18.93 -2.32
CA TYR A 87 -12.67 -18.58 -3.58
C TYR A 87 -12.72 -19.78 -4.54
N PHE A 88 -11.57 -20.38 -4.82
CA PHE A 88 -11.50 -21.50 -5.78
C PHE A 88 -12.24 -22.74 -5.27
N ILE A 89 -12.16 -23.06 -3.96
CA ILE A 89 -12.93 -24.15 -3.35
C ILE A 89 -14.44 -23.92 -3.54
N TRP A 90 -14.92 -22.70 -3.28
CA TRP A 90 -16.32 -22.37 -3.48
C TRP A 90 -16.72 -22.43 -4.95
N ARG A 91 -15.92 -21.88 -5.86
CA ARG A 91 -16.23 -21.88 -7.30
C ARG A 91 -16.24 -23.27 -7.92
N HIS A 92 -15.44 -24.19 -7.38
CA HIS A 92 -15.45 -25.60 -7.78
C HIS A 92 -16.68 -26.34 -7.25
N LYS A 93 -17.01 -26.20 -5.95
CA LYS A 93 -18.19 -26.86 -5.36
C LYS A 93 -19.53 -26.28 -5.83
N GLY A 94 -19.56 -24.98 -6.14
CA GLY A 94 -20.76 -24.26 -6.51
C GLY A 94 -21.72 -24.00 -5.33
N GLY A 95 -22.84 -23.32 -5.64
CA GLY A 95 -23.92 -23.03 -4.69
C GLY A 95 -23.63 -21.92 -3.66
N TYR A 96 -24.64 -21.57 -2.87
CA TYR A 96 -24.58 -20.57 -1.79
C TYR A 96 -24.54 -21.21 -0.40
N GLY A 97 -23.72 -22.27 -0.24
CA GLY A 97 -23.60 -23.02 1.01
C GLY A 97 -22.48 -22.51 1.93
N VAL A 98 -22.00 -23.39 2.81
CA VAL A 98 -20.95 -23.06 3.81
C VAL A 98 -19.68 -22.51 3.15
N THR A 99 -19.24 -23.08 2.03
CA THR A 99 -18.03 -22.63 1.34
C THR A 99 -18.14 -21.22 0.77
N PHE A 100 -19.34 -20.80 0.36
CA PHE A 100 -19.61 -19.42 -0.03
C PHE A 100 -19.44 -18.49 1.17
N GLY A 101 -20.07 -18.80 2.30
CA GLY A 101 -19.96 -18.01 3.54
C GLY A 101 -18.52 -17.88 4.03
N VAL A 102 -17.77 -18.99 4.03
CA VAL A 102 -16.33 -18.99 4.38
C VAL A 102 -15.54 -18.06 3.46
N TRP A 103 -15.75 -18.15 2.15
CA TRP A 103 -15.09 -17.26 1.20
C TRP A 103 -15.43 -15.78 1.46
N ILE A 104 -16.71 -15.44 1.67
CA ILE A 104 -17.13 -14.06 1.98
C ILE A 104 -16.39 -13.52 3.21
N VAL A 105 -16.28 -14.31 4.28
CA VAL A 105 -15.57 -13.89 5.51
C VAL A 105 -14.09 -13.61 5.23
N PHE A 106 -13.37 -14.56 4.64
CA PHE A 106 -11.93 -14.37 4.37
C PHE A 106 -11.67 -13.26 3.34
N GLN A 107 -12.52 -13.14 2.33
CA GLN A 107 -12.42 -12.08 1.31
C GLN A 107 -12.69 -10.70 1.91
N THR A 108 -13.64 -10.59 2.84
CA THR A 108 -13.91 -9.34 3.56
C THR A 108 -12.74 -8.95 4.45
N ILE A 109 -12.21 -9.90 5.24
CA ILE A 109 -11.03 -9.67 6.09
C ILE A 109 -9.84 -9.20 5.24
N TYR A 110 -9.56 -9.89 4.13
CA TYR A 110 -8.47 -9.52 3.24
C TYR A 110 -8.67 -8.13 2.62
N SER A 111 -9.89 -7.81 2.18
CA SER A 111 -10.21 -6.50 1.57
C SER A 111 -10.05 -5.36 2.56
N ILE A 112 -10.52 -5.53 3.80
CA ILE A 112 -10.35 -4.54 4.87
C ILE A 112 -8.87 -4.36 5.23
N TYR A 113 -8.12 -5.46 5.38
CA TYR A 113 -6.70 -5.38 5.68
C TYR A 113 -5.93 -4.66 4.57
N ALA A 114 -6.16 -5.04 3.31
CA ALA A 114 -5.51 -4.39 2.17
C ALA A 114 -5.90 -2.91 2.05
N LEU A 115 -7.16 -2.55 2.29
CA LEU A 115 -7.63 -1.16 2.30
C LEU A 115 -6.97 -0.36 3.42
N ALA A 116 -6.93 -0.89 4.65
CA ALA A 116 -6.26 -0.25 5.77
C ALA A 116 -4.77 -0.03 5.47
N TRP A 117 -4.11 -1.01 4.87
CA TRP A 117 -2.71 -0.89 4.45
C TRP A 117 -2.51 0.22 3.40
N ASP A 118 -3.36 0.27 2.37
CA ASP A 118 -3.25 1.30 1.32
C ASP A 118 -3.36 2.70 1.93
N LEU A 119 -4.35 2.94 2.80
CA LEU A 119 -4.61 4.25 3.37
C LEU A 119 -3.58 4.64 4.44
N LEU A 120 -3.29 3.74 5.39
CA LEU A 120 -2.46 4.06 6.57
C LEU A 120 -0.95 3.97 6.29
N VAL A 121 -0.53 2.98 5.48
CA VAL A 121 0.90 2.69 5.30
C VAL A 121 1.40 3.22 3.96
N ASP A 122 0.70 2.92 2.86
CA ASP A 122 1.21 3.28 1.54
C ASP A 122 0.98 4.76 1.20
N TRP A 123 -0.15 5.33 1.62
CA TRP A 123 -0.48 6.74 1.37
C TRP A 123 -0.28 7.64 2.59
N SER A 124 -0.11 7.06 3.79
CA SER A 124 0.01 7.76 5.08
C SER A 124 -1.06 8.83 5.29
N ILE A 125 -2.28 8.54 4.84
CA ILE A 125 -3.46 9.37 5.05
C ILE A 125 -4.26 8.78 6.22
N LEU A 126 -5.20 9.54 6.77
CA LEU A 126 -5.90 9.35 8.06
C LEU A 126 -5.25 10.03 9.28
N SER A 127 -4.35 10.99 9.06
CA SER A 127 -3.96 11.91 10.14
C SER A 127 -5.12 12.87 10.44
N LEU A 128 -5.56 12.91 11.70
CA LEU A 128 -6.56 13.87 12.18
C LEU A 128 -5.95 15.25 12.52
N LYS A 129 -4.63 15.40 12.36
CA LYS A 129 -3.87 16.59 12.80
C LYS A 129 -3.57 17.58 11.65
N GLY A 130 -4.17 17.38 10.47
CA GLY A 130 -3.98 18.21 9.27
C GLY A 130 -5.01 19.33 9.12
N GLN A 131 -4.76 20.25 8.18
CA GLN A 131 -5.72 21.32 7.81
C GLN A 131 -7.03 20.75 7.23
N TYR A 132 -6.94 19.61 6.54
CA TYR A 132 -8.06 18.87 6.00
C TYR A 132 -8.23 17.55 6.77
N PRO A 133 -9.46 17.20 7.22
CA PRO A 133 -9.67 15.98 7.99
C PRO A 133 -9.32 14.75 7.14
N LEU A 134 -8.67 13.77 7.76
CA LEU A 134 -8.17 12.53 7.13
C LEU A 134 -6.97 12.71 6.19
N LEU A 135 -6.49 13.93 5.96
CA LEU A 135 -5.30 14.19 5.15
C LEU A 135 -4.12 14.58 6.04
N ARG A 136 -2.91 14.25 5.59
CA ARG A 136 -1.66 14.67 6.22
C ARG A 136 -1.42 16.18 6.01
N LYS A 137 -0.46 16.74 6.75
CA LYS A 137 -0.15 18.17 6.73
C LYS A 137 0.47 18.62 5.41
N GLU A 138 1.45 17.85 4.91
CA GLU A 138 2.17 18.15 3.68
C GLU A 138 1.55 17.41 2.50
N LEU A 139 1.03 18.14 1.51
CA LEU A 139 0.43 17.61 0.29
C LEU A 139 1.13 18.27 -0.90
N VAL A 140 1.54 17.47 -1.88
CA VAL A 140 2.23 17.95 -3.09
C VAL A 140 1.22 18.31 -4.18
N TYR A 141 0.12 17.57 -4.30
CA TYR A 141 -0.89 17.84 -5.33
C TYR A 141 -1.87 18.93 -4.87
N SER A 142 -2.06 19.95 -5.72
CA SER A 142 -2.89 21.11 -5.39
C SER A 142 -4.40 20.81 -5.31
N HIS A 143 -4.88 19.75 -5.99
CA HIS A 143 -6.30 19.42 -6.04
C HIS A 143 -6.71 18.45 -4.92
N ILE A 144 -7.17 18.99 -3.80
CA ILE A 144 -7.60 18.22 -2.60
C ILE A 144 -8.74 17.24 -2.92
N SER A 145 -9.65 17.60 -3.84
CA SER A 145 -10.76 16.73 -4.27
C SER A 145 -10.28 15.38 -4.82
N LEU A 146 -9.11 15.35 -5.46
CA LEU A 146 -8.54 14.11 -5.99
C LEU A 146 -8.14 13.12 -4.89
N TYR A 147 -7.72 13.59 -3.72
CA TYR A 147 -7.40 12.71 -2.59
C TYR A 147 -8.67 12.04 -2.05
N TYR A 148 -9.74 12.80 -1.84
CA TYR A 148 -11.01 12.23 -1.38
C TYR A 148 -11.61 11.28 -2.42
N PHE A 149 -11.55 11.66 -3.71
CA PHE A 149 -11.91 10.74 -4.80
C PHE A 149 -11.09 9.45 -4.73
N ALA A 150 -9.78 9.55 -4.53
CA ALA A 150 -8.91 8.39 -4.47
C ALA A 150 -9.20 7.46 -3.29
N ILE A 151 -9.53 8.03 -2.11
CA ILE A 151 -9.95 7.26 -0.93
C ILE A 151 -11.22 6.47 -1.24
N VAL A 152 -12.24 7.15 -1.76
CA VAL A 152 -13.55 6.54 -2.05
C VAL A 152 -13.43 5.51 -3.17
N SER A 153 -12.76 5.85 -4.28
CA SER A 153 -12.58 4.94 -5.41
C SER A 153 -11.74 3.71 -5.03
N ASN A 154 -10.68 3.87 -4.21
CA ASN A 154 -9.90 2.73 -3.73
C ASN A 154 -10.73 1.82 -2.84
N ALA A 155 -11.54 2.38 -1.93
CA ALA A 155 -12.44 1.58 -1.10
C ALA A 155 -13.44 0.78 -1.95
N LEU A 156 -14.15 1.43 -2.88
CA LEU A 156 -15.14 0.76 -3.73
C LEU A 156 -14.52 -0.34 -4.59
N ILE A 157 -13.39 -0.06 -5.26
CA ILE A 157 -12.73 -1.03 -6.14
C ILE A 157 -12.13 -2.18 -5.33
N ARG A 158 -11.70 -1.97 -4.08
CA ARG A 158 -11.26 -3.08 -3.20
C ARG A 158 -12.35 -4.11 -2.94
N PHE A 159 -13.61 -3.70 -2.95
CA PHE A 159 -14.78 -4.58 -2.85
C PHE A 159 -15.37 -5.00 -4.21
N VAL A 160 -14.64 -4.81 -5.32
CA VAL A 160 -15.09 -5.21 -6.68
C VAL A 160 -15.42 -6.71 -6.77
N TRP A 161 -14.86 -7.55 -5.89
CA TRP A 161 -15.16 -8.98 -5.82
C TRP A 161 -16.67 -9.27 -5.62
N ILE A 162 -17.42 -8.34 -5.02
CA ILE A 162 -18.89 -8.45 -4.86
C ILE A 162 -19.58 -8.53 -6.23
N PHE A 163 -19.04 -7.84 -7.24
CA PHE A 163 -19.59 -7.85 -8.59
C PHE A 163 -19.54 -9.22 -9.27
N TYR A 164 -18.61 -10.09 -8.83
CA TYR A 164 -18.45 -11.45 -9.34
C TYR A 164 -19.36 -12.48 -8.67
N ILE A 165 -20.15 -12.09 -7.67
CA ILE A 165 -21.16 -12.98 -7.08
C ILE A 165 -22.18 -13.29 -8.18
N PRO A 166 -22.43 -14.58 -8.49
CA PRO A 166 -23.35 -14.96 -9.55
C PRO A 166 -24.72 -14.35 -9.28
N SER A 167 -25.32 -13.69 -10.27
CA SER A 167 -26.70 -13.26 -10.17
C SER A 167 -27.45 -13.94 -11.31
N PRO A 168 -28.30 -14.93 -11.02
CA PRO A 168 -28.99 -15.73 -12.03
C PRO A 168 -29.91 -14.91 -12.96
N SER A 169 -30.28 -13.69 -12.57
CA SER A 169 -31.33 -12.90 -13.23
C SER A 169 -30.99 -11.41 -13.39
N ILE A 170 -29.89 -10.91 -12.83
CA ILE A 170 -29.59 -9.46 -12.80
C ILE A 170 -28.12 -9.23 -13.16
N GLY A 171 -27.87 -8.69 -14.36
CA GLY A 171 -26.59 -8.09 -14.73
C GLY A 171 -25.88 -8.74 -15.92
N PRO A 172 -24.74 -8.15 -16.33
CA PRO A 172 -23.98 -8.57 -17.51
C PRO A 172 -23.36 -9.95 -17.35
N ASP A 173 -22.96 -10.58 -18.47
CA ASP A 173 -22.27 -11.87 -18.47
C ASP A 173 -20.93 -11.83 -17.72
N MET A 174 -20.47 -12.99 -17.23
CA MET A 174 -19.23 -13.14 -16.46
C MET A 174 -18.00 -12.58 -17.18
N MET A 175 -17.96 -12.69 -18.52
CA MET A 175 -16.85 -12.16 -19.31
C MET A 175 -16.78 -10.63 -19.24
N LEU A 176 -17.93 -9.95 -19.40
CA LEU A 176 -18.01 -8.50 -19.28
C LEU A 176 -17.72 -8.02 -17.85
N ARG A 177 -18.19 -8.76 -16.84
CA ARG A 177 -17.85 -8.45 -15.43
C ARG A 177 -16.35 -8.52 -15.16
N SER A 178 -15.71 -9.54 -15.71
CA SER A 178 -14.26 -9.74 -15.60
C SER A 178 -13.47 -8.65 -16.31
N PHE A 179 -13.92 -8.22 -17.49
CA PHE A 179 -13.31 -7.10 -18.19
C PHE A 179 -13.40 -5.81 -17.37
N ILE A 180 -14.60 -5.44 -16.90
CA ILE A 180 -14.81 -4.25 -16.08
C ILE A 180 -13.97 -4.29 -14.80
N GLY A 181 -13.99 -5.42 -14.07
CA GLY A 181 -13.22 -5.56 -12.85
C GLY A 181 -11.71 -5.49 -13.08
N GLY A 182 -11.21 -6.07 -14.17
CA GLY A 182 -9.81 -5.97 -14.57
C GLY A 182 -9.39 -4.54 -14.91
N THR A 183 -10.21 -3.81 -15.66
CA THR A 183 -9.97 -2.39 -15.98
C THR A 183 -9.97 -1.52 -14.71
N LEU A 184 -10.92 -1.74 -13.80
CA LEU A 184 -10.99 -1.01 -12.54
C LEU A 184 -9.76 -1.26 -11.65
N GLU A 185 -9.30 -2.51 -11.53
CA GLU A 185 -8.09 -2.84 -10.77
C GLU A 185 -6.84 -2.18 -11.38
N MET A 186 -6.74 -2.14 -12.72
CA MET A 186 -5.66 -1.43 -13.42
C MET A 186 -5.67 0.07 -13.09
N LEU A 187 -6.82 0.74 -13.22
CA LEU A 187 -6.95 2.17 -12.90
C LEU A 187 -6.64 2.46 -11.44
N ARG A 188 -7.13 1.63 -10.52
CA ARG A 188 -6.84 1.72 -9.08
C ARG A 188 -5.34 1.65 -8.81
N ARG A 189 -4.60 0.82 -9.55
CA ARG A 189 -3.14 0.69 -9.41
C ARG A 189 -2.37 1.88 -9.95
N VAL A 190 -2.79 2.44 -11.08
CA VAL A 190 -2.25 3.70 -11.59
C VAL A 190 -2.43 4.79 -10.53
N GLN A 191 -3.65 4.95 -10.01
CA GLN A 191 -3.95 5.87 -8.91
C GLN A 191 -3.07 5.63 -7.68
N TRP A 192 -2.96 4.37 -7.23
CA TRP A 192 -2.16 4.01 -6.06
C TRP A 192 -0.67 4.33 -6.22
N ASN A 193 -0.10 4.19 -7.42
CA ASN A 193 1.30 4.55 -7.67
C ASN A 193 1.54 6.04 -7.47
N PHE A 194 0.64 6.92 -7.92
CA PHE A 194 0.80 8.37 -7.75
C PHE A 194 0.90 8.75 -6.27
N TYR A 195 -0.08 8.33 -5.46
CA TYR A 195 -0.09 8.67 -4.03
C TYR A 195 1.02 7.97 -3.23
N ARG A 196 1.44 6.77 -3.63
CA ARG A 196 2.59 6.11 -3.02
C ARG A 196 3.89 6.86 -3.31
N LEU A 197 4.10 7.24 -4.57
CA LEU A 197 5.29 8.00 -4.96
C LEU A 197 5.36 9.34 -4.22
N GLU A 198 4.22 10.00 -4.08
CA GLU A 198 4.13 11.22 -3.30
C GLU A 198 4.48 11.01 -1.82
N ASN A 199 3.90 9.99 -1.18
CA ASN A 199 4.21 9.65 0.22
C ASN A 199 5.71 9.31 0.42
N GLU A 200 6.30 8.57 -0.51
CA GLU A 200 7.73 8.25 -0.50
C GLU A 200 8.60 9.50 -0.75
N HIS A 201 8.17 10.41 -1.62
CA HIS A 201 8.85 11.68 -1.87
C HIS A 201 8.88 12.54 -0.61
N ILE A 202 7.73 12.74 0.04
CA ILE A 202 7.63 13.51 1.30
C ILE A 202 8.50 12.86 2.37
N GLY A 203 8.39 11.54 2.55
CA GLY A 203 9.22 10.82 3.53
C GLY A 203 10.73 10.94 3.28
N ASN A 204 11.16 10.99 2.02
CA ASN A 204 12.57 11.19 1.67
C ASN A 204 13.04 12.65 1.85
N VAL A 205 12.17 13.63 1.63
CA VAL A 205 12.44 15.05 1.89
C VAL A 205 12.56 15.30 3.39
N ASP A 206 11.64 14.75 4.20
CA ASP A 206 11.68 14.86 5.67
C ASP A 206 12.94 14.22 6.29
N GLN A 207 13.48 13.18 5.65
CA GLN A 207 14.73 12.53 6.06
C GLN A 207 16.00 13.23 5.49
N TYR A 208 15.88 14.41 4.88
CA TYR A 208 16.97 15.16 4.23
C TYR A 208 17.74 14.34 3.18
N ARG A 209 17.10 13.31 2.61
CA ARG A 209 17.75 12.41 1.64
C ARG A 209 17.75 13.01 0.23
N VAL A 210 16.91 14.02 -0.01
CA VAL A 210 16.72 14.68 -1.32
C VAL A 210 17.30 16.11 -1.35
N THR A 211 17.43 16.79 -0.21
CA THR A 211 17.98 18.16 -0.14
C THR A 211 19.46 18.12 0.25
N ARG A 212 20.34 18.79 -0.52
CA ARG A 212 21.78 18.93 -0.22
C ARG A 212 22.08 19.76 1.04
N GLU A 213 21.09 20.44 1.59
CA GLU A 213 21.25 21.29 2.76
C GLU A 213 20.81 20.53 4.00
N VAL A 214 21.79 19.84 4.61
CA VAL A 214 21.66 19.30 5.96
C VAL A 214 21.76 20.49 6.92
N PRO A 215 20.78 20.71 7.80
CA PRO A 215 20.87 21.80 8.77
C PRO A 215 22.13 21.60 9.61
N LEU A 216 23.02 22.59 9.57
CA LEU A 216 24.27 22.54 10.29
C LEU A 216 23.99 22.49 11.80
N PRO A 217 24.73 21.71 12.59
CA PRO A 217 24.50 21.56 14.03
C PRO A 217 24.85 22.82 14.85
N TYR A 218 25.21 23.92 14.18
CA TYR A 218 25.53 25.20 14.78
C TYR A 218 24.68 26.30 14.11
N SER A 219 24.20 27.23 14.92
CA SER A 219 23.64 28.48 14.41
C SER A 219 24.76 29.25 13.73
N LEU A 220 24.55 29.63 12.47
CA LEU A 220 25.34 30.70 11.88
C LEU A 220 24.88 31.97 12.61
N ASP A 221 25.65 32.40 13.59
CA ASP A 221 25.56 33.78 14.04
C ASP A 221 25.86 34.62 12.80
N GLU A 222 24.84 35.32 12.27
CA GLU A 222 25.08 36.31 11.22
C GLU A 222 26.20 37.22 11.70
N PRO A 223 27.21 37.54 10.87
CA PRO A 223 28.21 38.52 11.26
C PRO A 223 27.43 39.79 11.59
N ARG A 224 27.46 40.21 12.86
CA ARG A 224 27.09 41.58 13.20
C ARG A 224 27.92 42.44 12.29
N GLY A 225 27.27 43.19 11.40
CA GLY A 225 27.93 44.18 10.60
C GLY A 225 28.68 45.10 11.54
N ASP A 226 30.01 44.97 11.54
CA ASP A 226 30.90 46.01 12.02
C ASP A 226 30.80 47.13 10.99
N ASP A 227 29.85 48.05 11.20
CA ASP A 227 29.88 49.37 10.60
C ASP A 227 29.94 50.40 11.74
N ALA A 228 31.19 50.79 12.01
CA ALA A 228 31.74 52.09 12.38
C ALA A 228 30.93 53.12 13.23
N ASP A 229 31.70 53.63 14.21
CA ASP A 229 31.68 54.98 14.81
C ASP A 229 30.55 55.34 15.78
N ASP A 230 30.88 55.35 17.09
CA ASP A 230 30.90 56.59 17.87
C ASP A 230 31.66 56.39 19.20
N ASP A 231 32.46 57.41 19.52
CA ASP A 231 33.31 57.56 20.71
C ASP A 231 32.54 57.43 22.03
N ASP A 232 33.13 56.79 23.05
CA ASP A 232 33.40 57.44 24.35
C ASP A 232 33.96 56.50 25.44
N GLU A 233 34.69 57.14 26.34
CA GLU A 233 35.61 56.66 27.37
C GLU A 233 35.13 55.60 28.40
N ASN A 234 36.13 54.86 28.88
CA ASN A 234 36.35 54.38 30.27
C ASN A 234 35.76 53.02 30.72
N GLY A 235 36.63 52.16 31.26
CA GLY A 235 36.24 51.22 32.34
C GLY A 235 36.36 49.70 32.10
N SER A 236 37.56 49.17 32.26
CA SER A 236 37.88 47.95 33.06
C SER A 236 37.09 46.61 32.88
N ARG A 237 37.86 45.58 32.45
CA ARG A 237 37.87 44.12 32.84
C ARG A 237 37.45 43.09 31.76
N PRO A 238 38.22 41.99 31.59
CA PRO A 238 37.84 40.88 30.72
C PRO A 238 36.94 39.89 31.47
N ARG A 239 35.80 39.49 30.88
CA ARG A 239 34.98 38.37 31.39
C ARG A 239 35.15 37.14 30.51
N LYS A 240 35.58 36.08 31.20
CA LYS A 240 35.88 34.73 30.75
C LYS A 240 34.79 34.10 29.88
N TRP A 241 35.25 33.43 28.81
CA TRP A 241 34.54 32.38 28.08
C TRP A 241 33.95 31.35 29.05
N GLY A 242 32.65 31.07 28.92
CA GLY A 242 31.96 30.03 29.67
C GLY A 242 31.19 29.12 28.74
N GLN A 243 31.78 27.94 28.46
CA GLN A 243 31.14 26.79 27.82
C GLN A 243 29.75 26.53 28.43
N ARG A 244 28.67 26.77 27.68
CA ARG A 244 27.33 26.25 27.95
C ARG A 244 26.74 25.67 26.67
N GLY A 245 27.39 24.62 26.19
CA GLY A 245 26.83 23.65 25.26
C GLY A 245 27.40 22.29 25.66
N ILE A 246 26.61 21.23 25.56
CA ILE A 246 26.91 19.85 26.03
C ILE A 246 26.44 19.57 27.47
N ARG A 247 25.12 19.65 27.72
CA ARG A 247 24.52 18.77 28.75
C ARG A 247 23.04 18.40 28.59
N LEU A 248 22.33 18.91 27.58
CA LEU A 248 20.87 18.69 27.48
C LEU A 248 20.40 17.57 26.54
N ARG A 249 21.30 16.83 25.87
CA ARG A 249 20.88 15.75 24.93
C ARG A 249 20.93 14.31 25.47
N ARG A 250 21.30 14.10 26.73
CA ARG A 250 21.39 12.73 27.29
C ARG A 250 20.23 12.31 28.20
N GLN A 251 19.24 13.17 28.44
CA GLN A 251 18.13 12.89 29.35
C GLN A 251 16.78 12.55 28.69
N GLN A 252 16.66 12.57 27.36
CA GLN A 252 15.42 12.20 26.67
C GLN A 252 15.44 10.80 26.02
N ALA A 253 16.52 10.02 26.17
CA ALA A 253 16.64 8.69 25.57
C ALA A 253 16.34 7.52 26.54
N THR A 254 15.80 7.77 27.73
CA THR A 254 15.52 6.72 28.74
C THR A 254 14.15 6.84 29.41
N ALA A 255 13.19 7.50 28.80
CA ALA A 255 11.82 7.56 29.29
C ALA A 255 10.84 7.29 28.14
N GLU A 256 10.64 6.01 27.85
CA GLU A 256 9.40 5.38 27.34
C GLU A 256 9.74 3.90 27.07
N VAL A 257 9.56 3.10 28.12
CA VAL A 257 9.34 1.64 28.07
C VAL A 257 7.84 1.43 27.91
#